data_AF-A0A060WT72-F1
#
_entry.id   AF-A0A060WT72-F1
#
_cell.length_a   1.000
_cell.length_b   1.000
_cell.length_c   1.000
_cell.angle_alpha   90.00
_cell.angle_beta   90.00
_cell.angle_gamma   90.00
#
_symmetry.space_group_name_H-M   'P 1'
#
loop_
_entity.id
_entity.type
_entity.pdbx_description
1 polymer ?
#
loop_
_entity_poly.entity_id
_entity_poly.type
_entity_poly.pdbx_seq_one_letter_code
_entity_poly.pdbx_strand_id
1 'polypeptide(L)'
;MFFRELPEPLFTYNLFHDFVNAIKIPDYMQRVQSIKELVKQLPKPNQDTMQALFKHLRKVIDHGEENRMTTQSVAIVFGPTLLRPETETWNMAVHMVYQNQIVELILLEYEGIFR
;
A
#
# COMPACT_ATOMS: atom_id res chain seq x y z
N MET A 1 13.98 -9.04 -8.39
CA MET A 1 13.24 -8.59 -7.19
C MET A 1 11.81 -9.10 -7.26
N PHE A 2 11.42 -10.02 -6.38
CA PHE A 2 10.18 -10.79 -6.45
C PHE A 2 8.92 -9.98 -6.78
N PHE A 3 8.54 -8.99 -5.97
CA PHE A 3 7.30 -8.20 -6.18
C PHE A 3 7.27 -7.38 -7.48
N ARG A 4 8.44 -6.97 -7.98
CA ARG A 4 8.55 -6.21 -9.25
C ARG A 4 8.44 -7.12 -10.47
N GLU A 5 8.79 -8.39 -10.30
CA GLU A 5 8.79 -9.41 -11.36
C GLU A 5 7.48 -10.20 -11.42
N LEU A 6 6.56 -9.97 -10.48
CA LEU A 6 5.21 -10.53 -10.57
C LEU A 6 4.51 -10.03 -11.84
N PRO A 7 3.75 -10.90 -12.54
CA PRO A 7 3.00 -10.51 -13.74
C PRO A 7 1.98 -9.40 -13.45
N GLU A 8 1.50 -9.33 -12.21
CA GLU A 8 0.60 -8.30 -11.71
C GLU A 8 1.11 -7.77 -10.35
N PRO A 9 1.00 -6.46 -10.04
CA PRO A 9 1.31 -5.93 -8.73
C PRO A 9 0.47 -6.56 -7.62
N LEU A 10 0.97 -6.52 -6.39
CA LEU A 10 0.28 -7.06 -5.22
C LEU A 10 -1.12 -6.43 -5.03
N PHE A 11 -1.27 -5.14 -5.39
CA PHE A 11 -2.53 -4.40 -5.33
C PHE A 11 -3.47 -4.63 -6.52
N THR A 12 -3.08 -5.47 -7.49
CA THR A 12 -3.76 -5.69 -8.78
C THR A 12 -3.85 -4.43 -9.65
N TYR A 13 -3.92 -4.60 -10.97
CA TYR A 13 -4.15 -3.47 -11.87
C TYR A 13 -5.60 -2.98 -11.75
N ASN A 14 -6.54 -3.93 -11.62
CA ASN A 14 -7.98 -3.64 -11.58
C ASN A 14 -8.38 -2.70 -10.44
N LEU A 15 -7.80 -2.86 -9.25
CA LEU A 15 -8.14 -2.04 -8.08
C LEU A 15 -7.25 -0.80 -7.91
N PHE A 16 -6.24 -0.61 -8.76
CA PHE A 16 -5.28 0.48 -8.62
C PHE A 16 -5.97 1.86 -8.51
N HIS A 17 -6.90 2.14 -9.42
CA HIS A 17 -7.63 3.41 -9.43
C HIS A 17 -8.53 3.57 -8.20
N ASP A 18 -9.12 2.48 -7.72
CA ASP A 18 -9.98 2.50 -6.53
C ASP A 18 -9.16 2.83 -5.27
N PHE A 19 -7.98 2.24 -5.12
CA PHE A 19 -7.06 2.61 -4.04
C PHE A 19 -6.63 4.08 -4.12
N VAL A 20 -6.35 4.59 -5.32
CA VAL A 20 -6.00 6.01 -5.54
C VAL A 20 -7.18 6.94 -5.25
N ASN A 21 -8.42 6.51 -5.51
CA ASN A 21 -9.60 7.30 -5.17
C ASN A 21 -9.90 7.25 -3.66
N ALA A 22 -9.72 6.10 -3.03
CA ALA A 22 -9.89 5.93 -1.60
C ALA A 22 -8.95 6.85 -0.82
N ILE A 23 -7.66 6.92 -1.17
CA ILE A 23 -6.69 7.77 -0.44
C ILE A 23 -6.99 9.27 -0.53
N LYS A 24 -7.73 9.70 -1.56
CA LYS A 24 -8.15 11.10 -1.76
C LYS A 24 -9.36 11.51 -0.91
N ILE A 25 -10.04 10.55 -0.26
CA ILE A 25 -11.21 10.84 0.60
C ILE A 25 -10.78 11.77 1.74
N PRO A 26 -11.37 12.96 1.90
CA PRO A 26 -10.95 13.92 2.93
C PRO A 26 -11.11 13.39 4.36
N ASP A 27 -12.22 12.69 4.62
CA ASP A 27 -12.50 12.09 5.92
C ASP A 27 -11.58 10.90 6.20
N TYR A 28 -10.86 10.95 7.32
CA TYR A 28 -9.86 9.96 7.67
C TYR A 28 -10.48 8.58 7.93
N MET A 29 -11.58 8.52 8.67
CA MET A 29 -12.21 7.24 9.05
C MET A 29 -12.82 6.56 7.82
N GLN A 30 -13.49 7.32 6.96
CA GLN A 30 -14.03 6.84 5.70
C GLN A 30 -12.92 6.38 4.76
N ARG A 31 -11.78 7.07 4.73
CA ARG A 31 -10.59 6.67 3.97
C ARG A 31 -10.06 5.32 4.43
N VAL A 32 -9.86 5.13 5.73
CA VAL A 32 -9.40 3.84 6.31
C VAL A 32 -10.39 2.73 6.00
N GLN A 33 -11.68 2.98 6.17
CA GLN A 33 -12.73 2.01 5.88
C GLN A 33 -12.75 1.61 4.39
N SER A 34 -12.63 2.58 3.48
CA SER A 34 -12.58 2.31 2.04
C SER A 34 -11.37 1.46 1.66
N ILE A 35 -10.19 1.76 2.22
CA ILE A 35 -8.98 0.94 2.02
C ILE A 35 -9.18 -0.47 2.56
N LYS A 36 -9.79 -0.63 3.75
CA LYS A 36 -10.11 -1.96 4.31
C LYS A 36 -11.01 -2.77 3.38
N GLU A 37 -12.04 -2.15 2.83
CA GLU A 37 -12.97 -2.80 1.90
C GLU A 37 -12.28 -3.22 0.59
N LEU A 38 -11.39 -2.38 0.06
CA LEU A 38 -10.60 -2.71 -1.12
C LEU A 38 -9.62 -3.85 -0.87
N VAL A 39 -8.96 -3.89 0.30
CA VAL A 39 -8.10 -5.02 0.69
C VAL A 39 -8.91 -6.31 0.71
N LYS A 40 -10.14 -6.30 1.22
CA LYS A 40 -11.02 -7.49 1.23
C LYS A 40 -11.47 -7.95 -0.16
N GLN A 41 -11.46 -7.08 -1.16
CA GLN A 41 -11.82 -7.40 -2.54
C GLN A 41 -10.67 -8.03 -3.34
N LEU A 42 -9.42 -7.89 -2.88
CA LEU A 42 -8.28 -8.52 -3.53
C LEU A 42 -8.40 -10.05 -3.55
N PRO A 43 -7.73 -10.76 -4.46
CA PRO A 43 -7.64 -12.21 -4.39
C PRO A 43 -7.02 -12.67 -3.06
N LYS A 44 -7.49 -13.81 -2.53
CA LYS A 44 -7.02 -14.35 -1.24
C LYS A 44 -5.49 -14.43 -1.11
N PRO A 45 -4.73 -14.89 -2.13
CA PRO A 45 -3.27 -14.89 -2.06
C PRO A 45 -2.65 -13.49 -1.86
N ASN A 46 -3.22 -12.47 -2.51
CA ASN A 46 -2.78 -11.08 -2.38
C ASN A 46 -3.06 -10.54 -0.97
N GLN A 47 -4.24 -10.84 -0.41
CA GLN A 47 -4.60 -10.46 0.96
C GLN A 47 -3.64 -11.06 1.99
N ASP A 48 -3.40 -12.38 1.90
CA ASP A 48 -2.52 -13.08 2.85
C ASP A 48 -1.08 -12.59 2.74
N THR A 49 -0.61 -12.35 1.51
CA THR A 49 0.71 -11.78 1.25
C THR A 49 0.83 -10.36 1.80
N MET A 50 -0.18 -9.51 1.61
CA MET A 50 -0.22 -8.17 2.19
C MET A 50 -0.16 -8.24 3.72
N GLN A 51 -1.01 -9.05 4.34
CA GLN A 51 -1.05 -9.14 5.80
C GLN A 51 0.30 -9.56 6.39
N ALA A 52 0.96 -10.55 5.77
CA ALA A 52 2.29 -11.00 6.18
C ALA A 52 3.36 -9.94 5.97
N LEU A 53 3.38 -9.30 4.78
CA LEU A 53 4.36 -8.27 4.42
C LEU A 53 4.23 -7.05 5.34
N PHE A 54 3.04 -6.46 5.46
CA PHE A 54 2.83 -5.26 6.26
C PHE A 54 3.09 -5.52 7.76
N LYS A 55 2.81 -6.73 8.26
CA LYS A 55 3.20 -7.14 9.61
C LYS A 55 4.72 -7.11 9.81
N HIS A 56 5.46 -7.59 8.83
CA HIS A 56 6.93 -7.55 8.87
C HIS A 56 7.46 -6.11 8.78
N LEU A 57 6.91 -5.30 7.88
CA LEU A 57 7.31 -3.90 7.72
C LEU A 57 7.08 -3.07 8.99
N ARG A 58 5.99 -3.34 9.74
CA ARG A 58 5.80 -2.72 11.06
C ARG A 58 6.94 -3.03 12.02
N LYS A 59 7.40 -4.29 12.07
CA LYS A 59 8.58 -4.63 12.88
C LYS A 59 9.83 -3.89 12.43
N VAL A 60 10.02 -3.68 11.13
CA VAL A 60 11.15 -2.87 10.62
C VAL A 60 11.07 -1.44 11.14
N ILE A 61 9.88 -0.83 11.08
CA ILE A 61 9.62 0.53 11.58
C ILE A 61 9.82 0.62 13.09
N ASP A 62 9.42 -0.41 13.85
CA ASP A 62 9.60 -0.46 15.30
C ASP A 62 11.09 -0.44 15.71
N HIS A 63 12.00 -0.88 14.83
CA HIS A 63 13.46 -0.80 15.01
C HIS A 63 14.07 0.46 14.36
N GLY A 64 13.25 1.50 14.13
CA GLY A 64 13.62 2.72 13.43
C GLY A 64 14.79 3.49 14.06
N GLU A 65 15.03 3.35 15.37
CA GLU A 65 16.20 3.98 16.02
C GLU A 65 17.54 3.41 15.52
N GLU A 66 17.58 2.12 15.18
CA GLU A 66 18.79 1.44 14.72
C GLU A 66 18.92 1.47 13.19
N ASN A 67 17.84 1.12 12.49
CA ASN A 67 17.87 0.97 11.03
C ASN A 67 17.48 2.26 10.28
N ARG A 68 17.05 3.31 11.01
CA ARG A 68 16.64 4.64 10.49
C ARG A 68 15.42 4.61 9.56
N MET A 69 14.69 3.50 9.53
CA MET A 69 13.48 3.36 8.72
C MET A 69 12.27 3.88 9.47
N THR A 70 11.69 4.97 8.98
CA THR A 70 10.38 5.47 9.38
C THR A 70 9.28 4.89 8.49
N THR A 71 8.02 5.01 8.91
CA THR A 71 6.85 4.66 8.08
C THR A 71 6.91 5.31 6.70
N GLN A 72 7.27 6.60 6.63
CA GLN A 72 7.40 7.33 5.38
C GLN A 72 8.50 6.75 4.49
N SER A 73 9.68 6.47 5.05
CA SER A 73 10.80 5.91 4.28
C SER A 73 10.49 4.52 3.72
N VAL A 74 9.81 3.68 4.50
CA VAL A 74 9.33 2.36 4.06
C VAL A 74 8.29 2.54 2.95
N ALA A 75 7.33 3.44 3.13
CA ALA A 75 6.29 3.71 2.15
C ALA A 75 6.85 4.20 0.80
N ILE A 76 7.90 5.02 0.80
CA ILE A 76 8.59 5.48 -0.42
C ILE A 76 9.21 4.30 -1.20
N VAL A 77 9.76 3.31 -0.50
CA VAL A 77 10.38 2.14 -1.14
C VAL A 77 9.31 1.16 -1.65
N PHE A 78 8.28 0.92 -0.84
CA PHE A 78 7.27 -0.10 -1.11
C PHE A 78 6.10 0.39 -1.97
N GLY A 79 5.78 1.68 -2.00
CA GLY A 79 4.74 2.29 -2.85
C GLY A 79 4.84 1.85 -4.31
N PRO A 80 5.90 2.22 -5.05
CA PRO A 80 6.07 1.82 -6.45
C PRO A 80 6.38 0.33 -6.64
N THR A 81 6.82 -0.34 -5.57
CA THR A 81 7.14 -1.79 -5.61
C THR A 81 5.87 -2.64 -5.55
N LEU A 82 4.85 -2.20 -4.81
CA LEU A 82 3.62 -2.95 -4.58
C LEU A 82 2.45 -2.46 -5.45
N LEU A 83 2.46 -1.18 -5.84
CA LEU A 83 1.48 -0.55 -6.71
C LEU A 83 2.16 -0.10 -8.00
N ARG A 84 1.63 -0.54 -9.14
CA ARG A 84 2.10 -0.11 -10.46
C ARG A 84 0.88 0.14 -11.33
N PRO A 85 0.78 1.28 -12.02
CA PRO A 85 -0.29 1.46 -13.01
C PRO A 85 -0.05 0.50 -14.18
N GLU A 86 -1.12 0.00 -14.79
CA GLU A 86 -1.04 -0.89 -15.96
C GLU A 86 -0.49 -0.16 -17.19
N THR A 87 -0.81 1.13 -17.31
CA THR A 87 -0.35 2.02 -18.38
C THR A 87 0.36 3.23 -17.77
N GLU A 88 1.52 3.59 -18.33
CA GLU A 88 2.21 4.82 -17.96
C GLU A 88 1.38 6.02 -18.44
N THR A 89 0.86 6.81 -17.49
CA THR A 89 0.13 8.04 -17.79
C THR A 89 1.04 9.26 -17.62
N TRP A 90 0.69 10.38 -18.26
CA TRP A 90 1.42 11.65 -18.15
C TRP A 90 1.55 12.19 -16.70
N ASN A 91 0.80 11.64 -15.74
CA ASN A 91 0.77 12.07 -14.33
C ASN A 91 1.56 11.13 -13.37
N MET A 92 2.64 10.50 -13.84
CA MET A 92 3.43 9.56 -13.03
C MET A 92 3.85 10.10 -11.65
N ALA A 93 4.26 11.37 -11.56
CA ALA A 93 4.68 11.98 -10.29
C ALA A 93 3.56 12.00 -9.24
N VAL A 94 2.33 12.30 -9.66
CA VAL A 94 1.16 12.35 -8.78
C VAL A 94 0.77 10.94 -8.34
N HIS A 95 0.87 9.95 -9.24
CA HIS A 95 0.61 8.55 -8.89
C HIS A 95 1.60 8.02 -7.86
N MET A 96 2.90 8.36 -7.96
CA MET A 96 3.90 7.96 -6.97
C MET A 96 3.57 8.48 -5.56
N VAL A 97 3.10 9.72 -5.43
CA VAL A 97 2.68 10.27 -4.13
C VAL A 97 1.54 9.46 -3.52
N TYR A 98 0.51 9.13 -4.32
CA TYR A 98 -0.62 8.34 -3.83
C TYR A 98 -0.23 6.92 -3.44
N GLN A 99 0.63 6.26 -4.22
CA GLN A 99 1.13 4.92 -3.89
C GLN A 99 1.82 4.90 -2.52
N ASN A 100 2.66 5.90 -2.24
CA ASN A 100 3.34 6.03 -0.95
C ASN A 100 2.32 6.28 0.17
N GLN A 101 1.36 7.19 -0.03
CA GLN A 101 0.31 7.46 0.96
C GLN A 101 -0.57 6.25 1.27
N ILE A 102 -0.88 5.43 0.26
CA ILE A 102 -1.65 4.19 0.44
C ILE A 102 -0.85 3.22 1.32
N VAL A 103 0.42 2.99 1.03
CA VAL A 103 1.28 2.11 1.83
C VAL A 103 1.45 2.64 3.25
N GLU A 104 1.67 3.95 3.41
CA GLU A 104 1.79 4.60 4.72
C GLU A 104 0.52 4.40 5.56
N LEU A 105 -0.66 4.65 4.98
CA LEU A 105 -1.93 4.47 5.68
C LEU A 105 -2.14 3.02 6.12
N ILE A 106 -1.83 2.05 5.27
CA ILE A 106 -1.97 0.62 5.61
C ILE A 106 -1.00 0.22 6.73
N LEU A 107 0.20 0.81 6.78
CA LEU A 107 1.16 0.56 7.87
C LEU A 107 0.66 1.14 9.20
N LEU A 108 0.14 2.37 9.19
CA LEU A 108 -0.38 3.05 10.37
C LEU A 108 -1.64 2.35 10.91
N GLU A 109 -2.55 1.97 10.01
CA GLU A 109 -3.87 1.42 10.34
C GLU A 109 -3.93 -0.11 10.18
N TYR A 110 -2.78 -0.78 10.29
CA TYR A 110 -2.66 -2.22 10.07
C TYR A 110 -3.69 -3.04 10.85
N GLU A 111 -3.87 -2.74 12.14
CA GLU A 111 -4.85 -3.46 12.95
C GLU A 111 -6.28 -3.16 12.50
N GLY A 112 -6.58 -1.90 12.15
CA GLY A 112 -7.88 -1.50 11.65
C GLY A 112 -8.25 -2.18 10.33
N ILE A 113 -7.26 -2.43 9.46
CA ILE A 113 -7.46 -2.99 8.12
C ILE A 113 -7.45 -4.53 8.14
N PHE A 114 -6.54 -5.16 8.88
CA PHE A 114 -6.33 -6.62 8.83
C PHE A 114 -6.85 -7.42 10.04
N ARG A 115 -7.40 -6.77 11.09
CA ARG A 115 -8.20 -7.45 12.12
C ARG A 115 -9.70 -7.41 11.83
#